data_AF-A0A0E9MD41-F1
#
_entry.id   AF-A0A0E9MD41-F1
#
_cell.length_a   1.000
_cell.length_b   1.000
_cell.length_c   1.000
_cell.angle_alpha   90.00
_cell.angle_beta   90.00
_cell.angle_gamma   90.00
#
_symmetry.space_group_name_H-M   'P 1'
#
loop_
_entity.id
_entity.type
_entity.pdbx_description
1 polymer ?
#
loop_
_entity_poly.entity_id
_entity_poly.type
_entity_poly.pdbx_seq_one_letter_code
_entity_poly.pdbx_strand_id
1 'polypeptide(L)'
;MQAPTTIQNIEAAFAGESMAHTKYMFFAKVCRAAGDVETARVFEETAAQEVQHALGHLDLLYPAGSMTPAKCLEMAIAGETHEYTEMYPSFRHTAVEEGNQAAVAEIDEQIAESREHAHQFRVTLEKAAKRFAALAKVEEKHANHYRDTLAKIEVK
;
A
#
# COMPACT_ATOMS: atom_id res chain seq x y z
N MET A 1 -27.29 16.70 -5.54
CA MET A 1 -26.23 15.75 -5.14
C MET A 1 -26.11 15.79 -3.63
N GLN A 2 -26.01 14.63 -2.97
CA GLN A 2 -25.82 14.57 -1.52
C GLN A 2 -24.39 15.00 -1.18
N ALA A 3 -24.20 15.72 -0.06
CA ALA A 3 -22.87 16.11 0.39
C ALA A 3 -22.01 14.86 0.70
N PRO A 4 -20.68 14.92 0.47
CA PRO A 4 -19.80 13.80 0.75
C PRO A 4 -19.84 13.44 2.23
N THR A 5 -19.77 12.15 2.52
CA THR A 5 -19.63 11.62 3.88
C THR A 5 -18.26 11.97 4.44
N THR A 6 -18.13 11.92 5.76
CA THR A 6 -16.83 12.12 6.43
C THR A 6 -15.75 11.17 5.90
N ILE A 7 -16.10 9.90 5.62
CA ILE A 7 -15.14 8.92 5.08
C ILE A 7 -14.66 9.34 3.69
N GLN A 8 -15.58 9.77 2.80
CA GLN A 8 -15.21 10.27 1.47
C GLN A 8 -14.31 11.52 1.54
N ASN A 9 -14.54 12.39 2.54
CA ASN A 9 -13.66 13.55 2.76
C ASN A 9 -12.25 13.12 3.21
N ILE A 10 -12.14 12.09 4.05
CA ILE A 10 -10.84 11.57 4.51
C ILE A 10 -10.10 10.86 3.36
N GLU A 11 -10.80 10.08 2.53
CA GLU A 11 -10.22 9.48 1.31
C GLU A 11 -9.70 10.56 0.35
N ALA A 12 -10.49 11.62 0.14
CA ALA A 12 -10.08 12.76 -0.68
C ALA A 12 -8.87 13.51 -0.09
N ALA A 13 -8.82 13.67 1.23
CA ALA A 13 -7.67 14.26 1.91
C ALA A 13 -6.42 13.38 1.76
N PHE A 14 -6.52 12.08 1.99
CA PHE A 14 -5.41 11.12 1.76
C PHE A 14 -4.87 11.20 0.33
N ALA A 15 -5.75 11.22 -0.68
CA ALA A 15 -5.35 11.39 -2.07
C ALA A 15 -4.66 12.76 -2.30
N GLY A 16 -5.20 13.83 -1.70
CA GLY A 16 -4.63 15.18 -1.71
C GLY A 16 -3.20 15.23 -1.18
N GLU A 17 -2.98 14.70 0.02
CA GLU A 17 -1.65 14.68 0.67
C GLU A 17 -0.65 13.81 -0.09
N SER A 18 -1.10 12.67 -0.64
CA SER A 18 -0.26 11.79 -1.47
C SER A 18 0.21 12.48 -2.76
N MET A 19 -0.69 13.23 -3.41
CA MET A 19 -0.35 14.06 -4.57
C MET A 19 0.56 15.23 -4.19
N ALA A 20 0.32 15.88 -3.06
CA ALA A 20 1.12 17.00 -2.57
C ALA A 20 2.57 16.57 -2.32
N HIS A 21 2.79 15.46 -1.61
CA HIS A 21 4.10 14.87 -1.40
C HIS A 21 4.88 14.71 -2.72
N THR A 22 4.29 14.01 -3.70
CA THR A 22 4.94 13.71 -4.98
C THR A 22 5.24 14.99 -5.78
N LYS A 23 4.32 15.96 -5.79
CA LYS A 23 4.52 17.26 -6.44
C LYS A 23 5.65 18.06 -5.80
N TYR A 24 5.71 18.13 -4.47
CA TYR A 24 6.75 18.88 -3.77
C TYR A 24 8.13 18.25 -3.96
N MET A 25 8.23 16.92 -4.00
CA MET A 25 9.48 16.25 -4.38
C MET A 25 9.90 16.58 -5.82
N PHE A 26 8.94 16.65 -6.76
CA PHE A 26 9.22 17.10 -8.12
C PHE A 26 9.66 18.57 -8.17
N PHE A 27 9.00 19.47 -7.42
CA PHE A 27 9.39 20.89 -7.34
C PHE A 27 10.78 21.07 -6.73
N ALA A 28 11.11 20.30 -5.68
CA ALA A 28 12.44 20.29 -5.10
C ALA A 28 13.50 19.90 -6.13
N LYS A 29 13.24 18.87 -6.95
CA LYS A 29 14.14 18.47 -8.06
C LYS A 29 14.35 19.62 -9.05
N VAL A 30 13.29 20.34 -9.41
CA VAL A 30 13.37 21.52 -10.29
C VAL A 30 14.21 22.64 -9.66
N CYS A 31 13.97 22.97 -8.39
CA CYS A 31 14.74 23.98 -7.65
C CYS A 31 16.23 23.61 -7.54
N ARG A 32 16.56 22.34 -7.25
CA ARG A 32 17.95 21.87 -7.24
C ARG A 32 18.63 22.03 -8.59
N ALA A 33 17.94 21.68 -9.67
CA ALA A 33 18.49 21.85 -11.03
C ALA A 33 18.74 23.32 -11.39
N ALA A 34 17.98 24.25 -10.80
CA ALA A 34 18.17 25.69 -10.94
C ALA A 34 19.22 26.29 -9.99
N GLY A 35 19.80 25.50 -9.07
CA GLY A 35 20.74 25.96 -8.05
C GLY A 35 20.09 26.62 -6.83
N ASP A 36 18.76 26.63 -6.74
CA ASP A 36 18.02 27.14 -5.58
C ASP A 36 17.86 26.03 -4.52
N VAL A 37 18.92 25.87 -3.73
CA VAL A 37 19.01 24.82 -2.70
C VAL A 37 18.09 25.10 -1.52
N GLU A 38 17.85 26.38 -1.19
CA GLU A 38 17.04 26.76 -0.04
C GLU A 38 15.56 26.42 -0.28
N THR A 39 15.02 26.84 -1.43
CA THR A 39 13.63 26.50 -1.79
C THR A 39 13.44 25.00 -1.96
N ALA A 40 14.43 24.30 -2.54
CA ALA A 40 14.38 22.85 -2.65
C ALA A 40 14.22 22.16 -1.28
N ARG A 41 14.98 22.62 -0.28
CA ARG A 41 14.92 22.08 1.08
C ARG A 41 13.54 22.32 1.72
N VAL A 42 12.94 23.49 1.50
CA VAL A 42 11.59 23.79 2.00
C VAL A 42 10.57 22.82 1.41
N PHE A 43 10.63 22.55 0.10
CA PHE A 43 9.74 21.57 -0.54
C PHE A 43 9.94 20.16 -0.01
N GLU A 44 11.19 19.71 0.17
CA GLU A 44 11.51 18.39 0.72
C GLU A 44 10.99 18.22 2.16
N GLU A 45 11.19 19.24 3.01
CA GLU A 45 10.71 19.25 4.39
C GLU A 45 9.18 19.23 4.45
N THR A 46 8.52 20.00 3.59
CA THR A 46 7.06 20.01 3.49
C THR A 46 6.55 18.66 2.98
N ALA A 47 7.17 18.09 1.95
CA ALA A 47 6.80 16.77 1.42
C ALA A 47 6.90 15.67 2.49
N ALA A 48 7.88 15.75 3.38
CA ALA A 48 8.00 14.82 4.50
C ALA A 48 6.85 14.95 5.52
N GLN A 49 6.32 16.16 5.70
CA GLN A 49 5.15 16.41 6.55
C GLN A 49 3.86 15.88 5.92
N GLU A 50 3.68 16.01 4.59
CA GLU A 50 2.48 15.49 3.92
C GLU A 50 2.37 13.96 4.01
N VAL A 51 3.51 13.26 4.09
CA VAL A 51 3.49 11.81 4.39
C VAL A 51 2.90 11.55 5.78
N GLN A 52 3.20 12.38 6.78
CA GLN A 52 2.63 12.22 8.12
C GLN A 52 1.12 12.53 8.12
N HIS A 53 0.67 13.54 7.37
CA HIS A 53 -0.75 13.84 7.21
C HIS A 53 -1.49 12.68 6.52
N ALA A 54 -0.93 12.15 5.41
CA ALA A 54 -1.48 11.01 4.71
C ALA A 54 -1.60 9.77 5.61
N LEU A 55 -0.56 9.47 6.40
CA LEU A 55 -0.59 8.35 7.37
C LEU A 55 -1.66 8.56 8.45
N GLY A 56 -1.82 9.79 8.96
CA GLY A 56 -2.89 10.11 9.91
C GLY A 56 -4.30 9.90 9.34
N HIS A 57 -4.50 10.16 8.05
CA HIS A 57 -5.76 9.83 7.37
C HIS A 57 -5.94 8.32 7.20
N LEU A 58 -4.87 7.59 6.86
CA LEU A 58 -4.91 6.14 6.75
C LEU A 58 -5.21 5.45 8.09
N ASP A 59 -4.76 5.99 9.22
CA ASP A 59 -5.12 5.46 10.55
C ASP A 59 -6.63 5.54 10.83
N LEU A 60 -7.33 6.54 10.26
CA LEU A 60 -8.78 6.69 10.38
C LEU A 60 -9.53 5.76 9.41
N LEU A 61 -9.00 5.53 8.21
CA LEU A 61 -9.58 4.66 7.19
C LEU A 61 -9.33 3.17 7.50
N TYR A 62 -8.18 2.86 8.09
CA TYR A 62 -7.68 1.51 8.34
C TYR A 62 -7.21 1.33 9.79
N PRO A 63 -8.13 1.33 10.79
CA PRO A 63 -7.76 1.27 12.19
C PRO A 63 -6.90 0.06 12.55
N ALA A 64 -5.92 0.22 13.44
CA ALA A 64 -4.90 -0.78 13.78
C ALA A 64 -5.43 -2.16 14.24
N GLY A 65 -6.68 -2.24 14.72
CA GLY A 65 -7.34 -3.51 15.07
C GLY A 65 -7.96 -4.27 13.89
N SER A 66 -8.09 -3.61 12.73
CA SER A 66 -8.68 -4.17 11.51
C SER A 66 -7.64 -4.62 10.49
N MET A 67 -6.41 -4.14 10.62
CA MET A 67 -5.32 -4.40 9.67
C MET A 67 -4.38 -5.48 10.19
N THR A 68 -4.18 -6.52 9.39
CA THR A 68 -3.14 -7.52 9.59
C THR A 68 -2.21 -7.51 8.39
N PRO A 69 -0.94 -7.97 8.51
CA PRO A 69 -0.05 -8.08 7.35
C PRO A 69 -0.67 -8.87 6.19
N ALA A 70 -1.45 -9.91 6.48
CA ALA A 70 -2.19 -10.66 5.47
C ALA A 70 -3.23 -9.78 4.75
N LYS A 71 -4.01 -9.00 5.51
CA LYS A 71 -5.01 -8.09 4.94
C LYS A 71 -4.38 -7.00 4.08
N CYS A 72 -3.25 -6.44 4.52
CA CYS A 72 -2.50 -5.45 3.75
C CYS A 72 -2.00 -6.04 2.41
N LEU A 73 -1.47 -7.26 2.43
CA LEU A 73 -1.06 -7.96 1.21
C LEU A 73 -2.25 -8.26 0.29
N GLU A 74 -3.39 -8.69 0.83
CA GLU A 74 -4.62 -8.90 0.04
C GLU A 74 -5.08 -7.60 -0.65
N MET A 75 -5.06 -6.48 0.06
CA MET A 75 -5.43 -5.17 -0.48
C MET A 75 -4.45 -4.72 -1.57
N ALA A 76 -3.14 -4.89 -1.35
CA ALA A 76 -2.12 -4.59 -2.36
C ALA A 76 -2.31 -5.45 -3.62
N ILE A 77 -2.53 -6.76 -3.47
CA ILE A 77 -2.81 -7.66 -4.60
C ILE A 77 -4.04 -7.19 -5.38
N ALA A 78 -5.11 -6.78 -4.68
CA ALA A 78 -6.34 -6.32 -5.32
C ALA A 78 -6.11 -5.01 -6.10
N GLY A 79 -5.41 -4.04 -5.50
CA GLY A 79 -5.05 -2.78 -6.15
C GLY A 79 -4.22 -3.01 -7.42
N GLU A 80 -3.08 -3.67 -7.28
CA GLU A 80 -2.18 -3.98 -8.40
C GLU A 80 -2.90 -4.78 -9.49
N THR A 81 -3.78 -5.73 -9.12
CA THR A 81 -4.58 -6.49 -10.09
C THR A 81 -5.51 -5.58 -10.87
N HIS A 82 -6.26 -4.71 -10.18
CA HIS A 82 -7.15 -3.76 -10.86
C HIS A 82 -6.37 -2.84 -11.81
N GLU A 83 -5.17 -2.39 -11.40
CA GLU A 83 -4.30 -1.58 -12.24
C GLU A 83 -3.96 -2.28 -13.56
N TYR A 84 -3.38 -3.48 -13.54
CA TYR A 84 -2.94 -4.15 -14.77
C TYR A 84 -4.05 -4.84 -15.57
N THR A 85 -5.23 -5.12 -14.97
CA THR A 85 -6.34 -5.77 -15.69
C THR A 85 -7.42 -4.82 -16.19
N GLU A 86 -7.59 -3.66 -15.56
CA GLU A 86 -8.71 -2.76 -15.85
C GLU A 86 -8.26 -1.31 -16.08
N MET A 87 -7.64 -0.68 -15.08
CA MET A 87 -7.37 0.75 -15.09
C MET A 87 -6.38 1.14 -16.20
N TYR A 88 -5.18 0.55 -16.20
CA TYR A 88 -4.17 0.89 -17.19
C TYR A 88 -4.53 0.44 -18.61
N PRO A 89 -5.13 -0.74 -18.85
CA PRO A 89 -5.66 -1.08 -20.17
C PRO A 89 -6.65 -0.04 -20.71
N SER A 90 -7.53 0.50 -19.86
CA SER A 90 -8.46 1.57 -20.22
C SER A 90 -7.72 2.86 -20.57
N PHE A 91 -6.78 3.31 -19.74
CA PHE A 91 -6.00 4.52 -19.99
C PHE A 91 -5.14 4.40 -21.25
N ARG A 92 -4.56 3.23 -21.47
CA ARG A 92 -3.79 2.92 -22.68
C ARG A 92 -4.65 3.03 -23.93
N HIS A 93 -5.88 2.52 -23.89
CA HIS A 93 -6.81 2.63 -25.00
C HIS A 93 -7.09 4.09 -25.36
N THR A 94 -7.41 4.93 -24.36
CA THR A 94 -7.57 6.37 -24.56
C THR A 94 -6.30 7.03 -25.12
N ALA A 95 -5.12 6.71 -24.59
CA ALA A 95 -3.85 7.26 -25.08
C ALA A 95 -3.57 6.88 -26.56
N VAL A 96 -3.97 5.68 -27.00
CA VAL A 96 -3.90 5.26 -28.41
C VAL A 96 -4.88 6.06 -29.27
N GLU A 97 -6.12 6.24 -28.82
CA GLU A 97 -7.14 7.02 -29.54
C GLU A 97 -6.73 8.49 -29.73
N GLU A 98 -6.06 9.06 -28.73
CA GLU A 98 -5.52 10.43 -28.77
C GLU A 98 -4.18 10.54 -29.52
N GLY A 99 -3.57 9.41 -29.91
CA GLY A 99 -2.26 9.39 -30.58
C GLY A 99 -1.07 9.74 -29.67
N ASN A 100 -1.24 9.70 -28.34
CA ASN A 100 -0.20 10.06 -27.37
C ASN A 100 0.75 8.88 -27.10
N GLN A 101 1.75 8.71 -27.99
CA GLN A 101 2.70 7.60 -27.91
C GLN A 101 3.56 7.57 -26.63
N ALA A 102 3.86 8.74 -26.04
CA ALA A 102 4.61 8.81 -24.79
C ALA A 102 3.80 8.23 -23.63
N ALA A 103 2.50 8.57 -23.56
CA ALA A 103 1.60 7.99 -22.55
C ALA A 103 1.39 6.49 -22.77
N VAL A 104 1.28 6.02 -24.02
CA VAL A 104 1.18 4.58 -24.32
C VAL A 104 2.40 3.82 -23.78
N ALA A 105 3.62 4.33 -24.02
CA ALA A 105 4.85 3.68 -23.55
C ALA A 105 4.92 3.61 -22.01
N GLU A 106 4.65 4.73 -21.33
CA GLU A 106 4.61 4.79 -19.87
C GLU A 106 3.58 3.81 -19.29
N ILE A 107 2.37 3.78 -19.86
CA ILE A 107 1.29 2.91 -19.39
C ILE A 107 1.62 1.43 -19.65
N ASP A 108 2.29 1.10 -20.75
CA ASP A 108 2.76 -0.27 -21.03
C ASP A 108 3.77 -0.75 -19.96
N GLU A 109 4.68 0.11 -19.53
CA GLU A 109 5.60 -0.18 -18.42
C GLU A 109 4.84 -0.38 -17.11
N GLN A 110 3.90 0.51 -16.78
CA GLN A 110 3.09 0.41 -15.55
C GLN A 110 2.22 -0.87 -15.52
N ILE A 111 1.66 -1.31 -16.65
CA ILE A 111 0.96 -2.61 -16.74
C ILE A 111 1.88 -3.78 -16.40
N ALA A 112 3.12 -3.74 -16.90
CA ALA A 112 4.09 -4.81 -16.65
C ALA A 112 4.54 -4.81 -15.17
N GLU A 113 4.81 -3.63 -14.60
CA GLU A 113 5.21 -3.48 -13.20
C GLU A 113 4.11 -3.88 -12.23
N SER A 114 2.86 -3.40 -12.40
CA SER A 114 1.76 -3.77 -11.51
C SER A 114 1.49 -5.29 -11.53
N ARG A 115 1.69 -5.96 -12.68
CA ARG A 115 1.61 -7.42 -12.77
C ARG A 115 2.69 -8.11 -11.92
N GLU A 116 3.91 -7.61 -11.96
CA GLU A 116 5.02 -8.13 -11.17
C GLU A 116 4.79 -7.89 -9.67
N HIS A 117 4.36 -6.69 -9.27
CA HIS A 117 4.01 -6.39 -7.88
C HIS A 117 2.92 -7.33 -7.35
N ALA A 118 1.83 -7.52 -8.10
CA ALA A 118 0.77 -8.45 -7.73
C ALA A 118 1.29 -9.89 -7.54
N HIS A 119 2.24 -10.33 -8.39
CA HIS A 119 2.88 -11.63 -8.25
C HIS A 119 3.72 -11.72 -6.96
N GLN A 120 4.57 -10.72 -6.70
CA GLN A 120 5.43 -10.67 -5.51
C GLN A 120 4.62 -10.66 -4.21
N PHE A 121 3.54 -9.89 -4.15
CA PHE A 121 2.66 -9.86 -2.99
C PHE A 121 1.95 -11.20 -2.77
N ARG A 122 1.48 -11.88 -3.85
CA ARG A 122 0.89 -13.23 -3.75
C ARG A 122 1.88 -14.24 -3.18
N VAL A 123 3.10 -14.28 -3.72
CA VAL A 123 4.16 -15.17 -3.23
C VAL A 123 4.49 -14.89 -1.76
N THR A 124 4.51 -13.62 -1.38
CA THR A 124 4.78 -13.20 0.01
C THR A 124 3.66 -13.63 0.96
N LEU A 125 2.40 -13.46 0.56
CA LEU A 125 1.23 -13.88 1.33
C LEU A 125 1.22 -15.40 1.55
N GLU A 126 1.51 -16.19 0.51
CA GLU A 126 1.60 -17.65 0.63
C GLU A 126 2.70 -18.11 1.59
N LYS A 127 3.87 -17.45 1.55
CA LYS A 127 4.97 -17.73 2.48
C LYS A 127 4.58 -17.38 3.91
N ALA A 128 3.92 -16.24 4.12
CA ALA A 128 3.43 -15.82 5.43
C ALA A 128 2.40 -16.82 5.98
N ALA A 129 1.43 -17.25 5.17
CA ALA A 129 0.43 -18.25 5.56
C ALA A 129 1.06 -19.58 5.99
N LYS A 130 2.05 -20.09 5.26
CA LYS A 130 2.80 -21.31 5.62
C LYS A 130 3.55 -21.14 6.95
N ARG A 131 4.17 -19.98 7.18
CA ARG A 131 4.86 -19.67 8.43
C ARG A 131 3.90 -19.64 9.62
N PHE A 132 2.74 -18.98 9.48
CA PHE A 132 1.74 -18.93 10.54
C PHE A 132 1.14 -20.32 10.84
N ALA A 133 0.86 -21.13 9.82
CA ALA A 133 0.39 -22.50 10.02
C ALA A 133 1.42 -23.37 10.75
N ALA A 134 2.72 -23.20 10.47
CA ALA A 134 3.78 -23.90 11.18
C ALA A 134 3.87 -23.47 12.66
N LEU A 135 3.81 -22.17 12.93
CA LEU A 135 3.82 -21.64 14.31
C LEU A 135 2.60 -22.11 15.12
N ALA A 136 1.41 -22.10 14.52
CA ALA A 136 0.19 -22.56 15.19
C ALA A 136 0.29 -24.02 15.65
N LYS A 137 0.89 -24.91 14.84
CA LYS A 137 1.14 -26.31 15.21
C LYS A 137 2.15 -26.45 16.35
N VAL A 138 3.16 -25.59 16.39
CA VAL A 138 4.16 -25.58 17.49
C VAL A 138 3.50 -25.15 18.79
N GLU A 139 2.71 -24.07 18.76
CA GLU A 139 1.98 -23.59 19.94
C GLU A 139 0.93 -24.58 20.43
N GLU A 140 0.22 -25.26 19.53
CA GLU A 140 -0.69 -26.34 19.90
C GLU A 140 0.06 -27.48 20.62
N LYS A 141 1.23 -27.86 20.12
CA LYS A 141 2.08 -28.87 20.78
C LYS A 141 2.53 -28.42 22.17
N HIS A 142 2.91 -27.16 22.34
CA HIS A 142 3.26 -26.61 23.66
C HIS A 142 2.05 -26.63 24.60
N ALA A 143 0.87 -26.17 24.15
CA ALA A 143 -0.36 -26.19 24.93
C ALA A 143 -0.75 -27.62 25.36
N ASN A 144 -0.62 -28.60 24.46
CA ASN A 144 -0.85 -30.01 24.78
C ASN A 144 0.14 -30.52 25.84
N HIS A 145 1.43 -30.17 25.71
CA HIS A 145 2.44 -30.57 26.69
C HIS A 145 2.16 -30.01 28.09
N TYR A 146 1.72 -28.75 28.19
CA TYR A 146 1.31 -28.17 29.47
C TYR A 146 0.07 -28.87 30.05
N ARG A 147 -0.94 -29.17 29.23
CA ARG A 147 -2.13 -29.92 29.65
C ARG A 147 -1.77 -31.31 30.18
N ASP A 148 -0.93 -32.05 29.47
CA ASP A 148 -0.46 -33.38 29.87
C ASP A 148 0.34 -33.35 31.17
N THR A 149 1.11 -32.29 31.39
CA THR A 149 1.90 -32.10 32.62
C THR A 149 1.00 -31.77 33.81
N LEU A 150 0.02 -30.88 33.63
CA LEU A 150 -0.96 -30.54 34.66
C LEU A 150 -1.76 -31.77 35.11
N ALA A 151 -2.25 -32.57 34.16
CA ALA A 151 -3.02 -33.78 34.43
C ALA A 151 -2.23 -34.81 35.27
N LYS A 152 -0.89 -34.86 35.13
CA LYS A 152 -0.04 -35.75 35.95
C LYS A 152 0.14 -35.26 37.39
N ILE A 153 -0.03 -33.97 37.65
CA ILE A 153 0.10 -33.37 38.98
C ILE A 153 -1.23 -33.51 39.75
N GLU A 154 -2.37 -33.37 39.08
CA GLU A 154 -3.70 -33.43 39.72
C GLU A 154 -4.16 -34.85 40.13
N VAL A 155 -3.53 -35.90 39.58
CA VAL A 155 -3.86 -37.31 39.88
C VAL A 155 -3.05 -37.85 41.07
N LYS A 156 -2.26 -37.01 41.75
CA LYS A 156 -1.38 -37.39 42.86
C LYS A 156 -1.86 -36.79 44.19
#